data_AF-A0A7J3ZAY5-F1
#
_entry.id   AF-A0A7J3ZAY5-F1
#
_cell.length_a   1.000
_cell.length_b   1.000
_cell.length_c   1.000
_cell.angle_alpha   90.00
_cell.angle_beta   90.00
_cell.angle_gamma   90.00
#
_symmetry.space_group_name_H-M   'P 1'
#
loop_
_entity.id
_entity.type
_entity.pdbx_description
1 polymer ?
#
loop_
_entity_poly.entity_id
_entity_poly.type
_entity_poly.pdbx_seq_one_letter_code
_entity_poly.pdbx_strand_id
1 'polypeptide(L)'
;WKVIIIEDTPEIDIPENSPWIRYTTYDLGSLHIDQFLLAKAALRSSANKILVIGETRGAEAQVLSQALNMGMGAITTFHGGSTEEVVTRLMSPPISLSKYQISSIWTIVVMSTECRETRRTSRCVRSVDEIIPMGDDVRIKNLYSLFSFKTREPSAEELILNSSRLPTYVKERIATAITERGSSDGASS
;
A
#
# COMPACT_ATOMS: atom_id res chain seq x y z
N TRP A 1 -5.97 2.25 -15.68
CA TRP A 1 -5.61 0.89 -15.19
C TRP A 1 -6.89 0.04 -15.13
N LYS A 2 -6.95 -1.18 -14.59
CA LYS A 2 -8.20 -1.87 -14.16
C LYS A 2 -7.98 -2.29 -12.72
N VAL A 3 -8.94 -2.10 -11.86
CA VAL A 3 -8.72 -2.34 -10.44
C VAL A 3 -9.46 -3.60 -10.07
N ILE A 4 -8.77 -4.56 -9.47
CA ILE A 4 -9.43 -5.70 -8.85
C ILE A 4 -9.46 -5.41 -7.36
N ILE A 5 -10.65 -5.38 -6.78
CA ILE A 5 -10.89 -5.07 -5.37
C ILE A 5 -11.44 -6.33 -4.72
N ILE A 6 -10.81 -6.79 -3.64
CA ILE A 6 -11.22 -7.97 -2.87
C ILE A 6 -11.45 -7.52 -1.43
N GLU A 7 -12.67 -7.72 -0.91
CA GLU A 7 -13.05 -7.23 0.41
C GLU A 7 -13.95 -8.23 1.13
N ASP A 8 -13.93 -8.24 2.47
CA ASP A 8 -14.93 -8.98 3.24
C ASP A 8 -16.26 -8.21 3.27
N THR A 9 -16.17 -6.91 3.52
CA THR A 9 -17.26 -5.94 3.49
C THR A 9 -16.94 -4.90 2.41
N PRO A 10 -17.86 -4.57 1.49
CA PRO A 10 -17.59 -3.56 0.46
C PRO A 10 -17.48 -2.17 1.09
N GLU A 11 -16.26 -1.65 1.24
CA GLU A 11 -15.99 -0.35 1.88
C GLU A 11 -15.29 0.64 0.94
N ILE A 12 -14.51 0.14 -0.02
CA ILE A 12 -13.72 0.96 -0.93
C ILE A 12 -14.62 1.53 -2.02
N ASP A 13 -14.74 2.86 -2.06
CA ASP A 13 -15.37 3.56 -3.17
C ASP A 13 -14.56 3.36 -4.46
N ILE A 14 -15.30 3.11 -5.53
CA ILE A 14 -14.72 2.72 -6.81
C ILE A 14 -14.27 3.97 -7.58
N PRO A 15 -13.08 3.94 -8.22
CA PRO A 15 -12.63 5.04 -9.05
C PRO A 15 -13.50 5.22 -10.30
N GLU A 16 -14.09 6.40 -10.48
CA GLU A 16 -15.02 6.74 -11.58
C GLU A 16 -14.41 6.57 -12.99
N ASN A 17 -13.09 6.73 -13.12
CA ASN A 17 -12.38 6.78 -14.41
C ASN A 17 -11.48 5.56 -14.67
N SER A 18 -11.75 4.42 -14.05
CA SER A 18 -11.01 3.19 -14.32
C SER A 18 -11.94 1.98 -14.39
N PRO A 19 -11.79 1.06 -15.36
CA PRO A 19 -12.48 -0.22 -15.29
C PRO A 19 -12.13 -0.94 -13.98
N TRP A 20 -13.07 -1.65 -13.38
CA TRP A 20 -12.87 -2.31 -12.10
C TRP A 20 -13.69 -3.60 -12.01
N ILE A 21 -13.29 -4.49 -11.12
CA ILE A 21 -14.02 -5.68 -10.71
C ILE A 21 -13.93 -5.76 -9.19
N ARG A 22 -15.05 -5.99 -8.51
CA ARG A 22 -15.08 -6.26 -7.07
C ARG A 22 -15.42 -7.72 -6.83
N TYR A 23 -14.67 -8.34 -5.93
CA TYR A 23 -14.97 -9.63 -5.33
C TYR A 23 -15.22 -9.42 -3.84
N THR A 24 -16.22 -10.11 -3.32
CA THR A 24 -16.55 -10.09 -1.89
C THR A 24 -16.53 -11.51 -1.36
N THR A 25 -15.97 -11.71 -0.18
CA THR A 25 -16.00 -13.03 0.46
C THR A 25 -17.43 -13.50 0.69
N TYR A 26 -17.62 -14.81 0.73
CA TYR A 26 -18.94 -15.39 0.91
C TYR A 26 -18.85 -16.63 1.80
N ASP A 27 -19.69 -16.70 2.82
CA ASP A 27 -19.79 -17.85 3.70
C ASP A 27 -21.24 -18.29 3.81
N LEU A 28 -21.49 -19.54 3.41
CA LEU A 28 -22.78 -20.22 3.55
C LEU A 28 -22.55 -21.64 4.08
N GLY A 29 -21.82 -21.75 5.19
CA GLY A 29 -21.63 -23.01 5.93
C GLY A 29 -20.77 -24.03 5.17
N SER A 30 -21.34 -24.74 4.20
CA SER A 30 -20.62 -25.71 3.37
C SER A 30 -19.80 -25.06 2.26
N LEU A 31 -20.13 -23.83 1.86
CA LEU A 31 -19.38 -23.04 0.89
C LEU A 31 -18.71 -21.87 1.60
N HIS A 32 -17.38 -21.90 1.65
CA HIS A 32 -16.56 -20.82 2.18
C HIS A 32 -15.65 -20.28 1.06
N ILE A 33 -15.84 -19.01 0.72
CA ILE A 33 -15.06 -18.27 -0.27
C ILE A 33 -14.31 -17.18 0.49
N ASP A 34 -13.04 -17.44 0.78
CA ASP A 34 -12.14 -16.51 1.46
C ASP A 34 -11.40 -15.59 0.48
N GLN A 35 -10.74 -14.56 1.05
CA GLN A 35 -9.92 -13.64 0.26
C GLN A 35 -8.77 -14.35 -0.46
N PHE A 36 -8.21 -15.41 0.12
CA PHE A 36 -7.12 -16.18 -0.50
C PHE A 36 -7.57 -16.85 -1.80
N LEU A 37 -8.75 -17.49 -1.80
CA LEU A 37 -9.34 -18.10 -2.99
C LEU A 37 -9.64 -17.04 -4.06
N LEU A 38 -10.26 -15.93 -3.67
CA LEU A 38 -10.58 -14.82 -4.57
C LEU A 38 -9.33 -14.19 -5.18
N ALA A 39 -8.28 -13.98 -4.37
CA ALA A 39 -7.01 -13.42 -4.84
C ALA A 39 -6.33 -14.34 -5.85
N LYS A 40 -6.31 -15.66 -5.61
CA LYS A 40 -5.79 -16.63 -6.59
C LYS A 40 -6.59 -16.62 -7.89
N ALA A 41 -7.91 -16.51 -7.81
CA ALA A 41 -8.77 -16.42 -9.00
C ALA A 41 -8.50 -15.12 -9.78
N ALA A 42 -8.32 -14.00 -9.07
CA ALA A 42 -8.00 -12.70 -9.65
C ALA A 42 -6.70 -12.76 -10.49
N LEU A 43 -5.64 -13.39 -9.99
CA LEU A 43 -4.37 -13.53 -10.72
C LEU A 43 -4.49 -14.30 -12.04
N ARG A 44 -5.46 -15.22 -12.17
CA ARG A 44 -5.70 -16.00 -13.40
C ARG A 44 -6.51 -15.24 -14.45
N SER A 45 -7.26 -14.22 -14.04
CA SER A 45 -8.28 -13.54 -14.87
C SER A 45 -7.74 -12.54 -15.91
N SER A 46 -6.46 -12.65 -16.28
CA SER A 46 -5.70 -11.84 -17.25
C SER A 46 -4.91 -10.67 -16.67
N ALA A 47 -3.65 -10.64 -17.14
CA ALA A 47 -2.57 -9.74 -16.78
C ALA A 47 -2.87 -8.32 -17.20
N ASN A 48 -3.11 -7.50 -16.19
CA ASN A 48 -2.63 -6.13 -16.04
C ASN A 48 -3.48 -5.52 -14.94
N LYS A 49 -2.81 -4.76 -14.07
CA LYS A 49 -3.38 -3.73 -13.18
C LYS A 49 -3.66 -4.16 -11.73
N ILE A 50 -3.99 -3.13 -10.94
CA ILE A 50 -3.78 -3.03 -9.49
C ILE A 50 -4.68 -4.04 -8.76
N LEU A 51 -4.07 -4.88 -7.92
CA LEU A 51 -4.76 -5.75 -6.98
C LEU A 51 -4.92 -5.01 -5.65
N VAL A 52 -6.15 -4.83 -5.20
CA VAL A 52 -6.48 -4.23 -3.92
C VAL A 52 -7.15 -5.28 -3.06
N ILE A 53 -6.57 -5.57 -1.89
CA ILE A 53 -7.22 -6.37 -0.85
C ILE A 53 -7.54 -5.43 0.29
N GLY A 54 -8.81 -5.34 0.70
CA GLY A 54 -9.28 -4.40 1.73
C GLY A 54 -8.41 -4.45 2.97
N GLU A 55 -8.34 -5.59 3.64
CA GLU A 55 -7.46 -5.84 4.78
C GLU A 55 -6.83 -7.23 4.66
N THR A 56 -5.50 -7.30 4.72
CA THR A 56 -4.76 -8.57 4.72
C THR A 56 -4.54 -9.05 6.15
N ARG A 57 -4.96 -10.29 6.45
CA ARG A 57 -4.94 -10.94 7.76
C ARG A 57 -4.33 -12.36 7.71
N GLY A 58 -4.13 -12.94 6.53
CA GLY A 58 -3.77 -14.34 6.33
C GLY A 58 -3.03 -14.63 5.03
N ALA A 59 -3.30 -15.81 4.46
CA ALA A 59 -2.55 -16.39 3.34
C ALA A 59 -2.66 -15.57 2.03
N GLU A 60 -3.67 -14.72 1.89
CA GLU A 60 -3.81 -13.78 0.76
C GLU A 60 -2.63 -12.83 0.60
N ALA A 61 -1.85 -12.57 1.66
CA ALA A 61 -0.60 -11.81 1.54
C ALA A 61 0.42 -12.49 0.61
N GLN A 62 0.41 -13.83 0.54
CA GLN A 62 1.27 -14.58 -0.38
C GLN A 62 0.91 -14.27 -1.83
N VAL A 63 -0.39 -14.12 -2.11
CA VAL A 63 -0.91 -13.77 -3.43
C VAL A 63 -0.58 -12.33 -3.78
N LEU A 64 -0.70 -11.40 -2.82
CA LEU A 64 -0.24 -10.01 -2.99
C LEU A 64 1.24 -9.92 -3.34
N SER A 65 2.10 -10.63 -2.61
CA SER A 65 3.54 -10.65 -2.90
C SER A 65 3.84 -11.27 -4.27
N GLN A 66 3.13 -12.34 -4.66
CA GLN A 66 3.24 -12.91 -6.01
C GLN A 66 2.83 -11.89 -7.08
N ALA A 67 1.73 -11.15 -6.88
CA ALA A 67 1.28 -10.11 -7.78
C ALA A 67 2.38 -9.03 -7.99
N LEU A 68 2.99 -8.56 -6.89
CA LEU A 68 4.09 -7.59 -6.93
C LEU A 68 5.29 -8.13 -7.72
N ASN A 69 5.67 -9.40 -7.50
CA ASN A 69 6.77 -10.04 -8.22
C ASN A 69 6.49 -10.24 -9.73
N MET A 70 5.22 -10.31 -10.13
CA MET A 70 4.79 -10.36 -11.53
C MET A 70 4.72 -8.97 -12.19
N GLY A 71 5.11 -7.90 -11.48
CA GLY A 71 5.07 -6.52 -11.97
C GLY A 71 3.69 -5.87 -11.88
N MET A 72 2.75 -6.44 -11.12
CA MET A 72 1.46 -5.81 -10.83
C MET A 72 1.61 -4.79 -9.69
N GLY A 73 0.80 -3.73 -9.70
CA GLY A 73 0.60 -2.92 -8.50
C GLY A 73 -0.27 -3.67 -7.50
N ALA A 74 0.07 -3.61 -6.22
CA ALA A 74 -0.76 -4.21 -5.17
C ALA A 74 -0.86 -3.29 -3.95
N ILE A 75 -2.05 -3.21 -3.36
CA ILE A 75 -2.35 -2.36 -2.20
C ILE A 75 -3.20 -3.15 -1.22
N THR A 76 -2.92 -2.99 0.07
CA THR A 76 -3.78 -3.52 1.13
C THR A 76 -3.67 -2.68 2.39
N THR A 77 -4.69 -2.75 3.24
CA THR A 77 -4.53 -2.31 4.64
C THR A 77 -4.05 -3.46 5.51
N PHE A 78 -3.36 -3.13 6.59
CA PHE A 78 -2.80 -4.11 7.51
C PHE A 78 -2.81 -3.55 8.93
N HIS A 79 -3.10 -4.39 9.90
CA HIS A 79 -3.09 -3.99 11.30
C HIS A 79 -1.67 -4.09 11.89
N GLY A 80 -1.05 -2.94 12.13
CA GLY A 80 0.24 -2.83 12.83
C GLY A 80 0.55 -1.38 13.23
N GLY A 81 1.23 -1.19 14.36
CA GLY A 81 1.58 0.13 14.90
C GLY A 81 2.91 0.70 14.39
N SER A 82 3.72 -0.12 13.72
CA SER A 82 5.01 0.26 13.12
C SER A 82 5.33 -0.62 11.92
N THR A 83 6.24 -0.16 11.06
CA THR A 83 6.69 -0.93 9.90
C THR A 83 7.38 -2.23 10.32
N GLU A 84 8.14 -2.23 11.41
CA GLU A 84 8.79 -3.40 11.98
C GLU A 84 7.77 -4.44 12.45
N GLU A 85 6.68 -4.00 13.10
CA GLU A 85 5.59 -4.88 13.52
C GLU A 85 4.88 -5.49 12.31
N VAL A 86 4.57 -4.68 11.28
CA VAL A 86 3.95 -5.15 10.04
C VAL A 86 4.82 -6.21 9.37
N VAL A 87 6.13 -5.96 9.21
CA VAL A 87 7.07 -6.93 8.64
C VAL A 87 7.11 -8.21 9.47
N THR A 88 7.19 -8.10 10.79
CA THR A 88 7.21 -9.26 11.70
C THR A 88 5.95 -10.11 11.56
N ARG A 89 4.77 -9.48 11.47
CA ARG A 89 3.49 -10.18 11.31
C ARG A 89 3.34 -10.81 9.94
N LEU A 90 3.77 -10.14 8.88
CA LEU A 90 3.77 -10.71 7.52
C LEU A 90 4.67 -11.94 7.43
N MET A 91 5.78 -11.98 8.17
CA MET A 91 6.68 -13.14 8.22
C MET A 91 6.22 -14.26 9.16
N SER A 92 5.30 -13.99 10.08
CA SER A 92 4.82 -14.96 11.06
C SER A 92 3.57 -15.71 10.56
N PRO A 93 3.28 -16.91 11.08
CA PRO A 93 1.98 -17.55 10.86
C PRO A 93 0.83 -16.63 11.31
N PRO A 94 -0.34 -16.65 10.64
CA PRO A 94 -0.73 -17.52 9.53
C PRO A 94 -0.26 -17.07 8.13
N ILE A 95 0.53 -15.99 8.03
CA ILE A 95 0.91 -15.38 6.74
C ILE A 95 2.18 -16.02 6.16
N SER A 96 3.25 -16.04 6.96
CA SER A 96 4.52 -16.72 6.66
C SER A 96 5.20 -16.29 5.35
N LEU A 97 5.31 -14.98 5.07
CA LEU A 97 6.11 -14.47 3.97
C LEU A 97 7.61 -14.62 4.24
N SER A 98 8.38 -14.98 3.20
CA SER A 98 9.83 -14.91 3.21
C SER A 98 10.33 -13.46 3.10
N LYS A 99 11.57 -13.18 3.52
CA LYS A 99 12.19 -11.85 3.35
C LYS A 99 12.24 -11.42 1.88
N TYR A 100 12.45 -12.36 0.96
CA TYR A 100 12.36 -12.10 -0.48
C TYR A 100 10.97 -11.58 -0.88
N GLN A 101 9.90 -12.19 -0.37
CA GLN A 101 8.52 -11.73 -0.62
C GLN A 101 8.21 -10.37 0.01
N ILE A 102 8.79 -10.07 1.17
CA ILE A 102 8.70 -8.74 1.80
C ILE A 102 9.40 -7.68 0.94
N SER A 103 10.55 -8.02 0.33
CA SER A 103 11.32 -7.09 -0.50
C SER A 103 10.55 -6.55 -1.71
N SER A 104 9.52 -7.28 -2.16
CA SER A 104 8.59 -6.90 -3.22
C SER A 104 7.69 -5.72 -2.82
N ILE A 105 7.41 -5.54 -1.53
CA ILE A 105 6.67 -4.39 -1.00
C ILE A 105 7.55 -3.17 -1.17
N TRP A 106 7.01 -2.08 -1.72
CA TRP A 106 7.77 -0.85 -1.89
C TRP A 106 7.77 -0.01 -0.62
N THR A 107 6.57 0.33 -0.16
CA THR A 107 6.35 1.34 0.88
C THR A 107 5.29 0.85 1.85
N ILE A 108 5.51 1.12 3.12
CA ILE A 108 4.54 0.96 4.20
C ILE A 108 4.24 2.36 4.75
N VAL A 109 2.95 2.68 4.85
CA VAL A 109 2.47 3.95 5.41
C VAL A 109 1.78 3.64 6.73
N VAL A 110 2.33 4.14 7.83
CA VAL A 110 1.76 3.94 9.16
C VAL A 110 0.84 5.12 9.48
N MET A 111 -0.42 4.81 9.76
CA MET A 111 -1.44 5.81 10.12
C MET A 111 -1.60 5.89 11.64
N SER A 112 -1.89 7.08 12.18
CA SER A 112 -2.19 7.29 13.61
C SER A 112 -3.37 8.24 13.80
N THR A 113 -4.00 8.19 14.98
CA THR A 113 -5.10 9.09 15.40
C THR A 113 -4.66 10.21 16.35
N GLU A 114 -3.37 10.23 16.73
CA GLU A 114 -2.79 11.11 17.75
C GLU A 114 -1.82 12.12 17.11
N CYS A 115 -2.38 12.99 16.27
CA CYS A 115 -1.59 13.82 15.35
C CYS A 115 -1.53 15.30 15.70
N ARG A 116 -2.33 15.72 16.68
CA ARG A 116 -2.44 17.12 17.11
C ARG A 116 -2.54 17.17 18.61
N GLU A 117 -2.11 18.31 19.17
CA GLU A 117 -2.29 18.65 20.58
C GLU A 117 -3.77 18.85 20.95
N THR A 118 -4.66 18.93 19.95
CA THR A 118 -6.10 19.12 20.18
C THR A 118 -6.74 17.84 20.73
N ARG A 119 -7.69 17.99 21.67
CA ARG A 119 -8.50 16.88 22.24
C ARG A 119 -9.44 16.18 21.23
N ARG A 120 -9.25 16.38 19.92
CA ARG A 120 -10.06 15.76 18.87
C ARG A 120 -9.22 14.69 18.19
N THR A 121 -9.77 13.49 18.12
CA THR A 121 -9.19 12.40 17.32
C THR A 121 -9.09 12.86 15.87
N SER A 122 -7.88 12.84 15.31
CA SER A 122 -7.61 13.20 13.92
C SER A 122 -6.63 12.21 13.33
N ARG A 123 -6.92 11.71 12.13
CA ARG A 123 -6.04 10.76 11.44
C ARG A 123 -4.93 11.53 10.72
N CYS A 124 -3.70 11.03 10.80
CA CYS A 124 -2.58 11.51 10.00
C CYS A 124 -1.62 10.36 9.68
N VAL A 125 -0.70 10.66 8.78
CA VAL A 125 0.47 9.80 8.53
C VAL A 125 1.47 9.96 9.67
N ARG A 126 1.76 8.85 10.37
CA ARG A 126 2.79 8.78 11.40
C ARG A 126 4.16 8.55 10.80
N SER A 127 4.28 7.62 9.86
CA SER A 127 5.51 7.40 9.12
C SER A 127 5.23 6.91 7.70
N VAL A 128 6.18 7.19 6.82
CA VAL A 128 6.28 6.58 5.49
C VAL A 128 7.64 5.92 5.42
N ASP A 129 7.63 4.60 5.23
CA ASP A 129 8.81 3.77 5.28
C ASP A 129 8.97 3.00 3.97
N GLU A 130 10.17 3.02 3.42
CA GLU A 130 10.53 2.32 2.19
C GLU A 130 11.28 1.02 2.52
N ILE A 131 10.84 -0.10 1.94
CA ILE A 131 11.49 -1.39 2.11
C ILE A 131 12.58 -1.53 1.05
N ILE A 132 13.83 -1.61 1.50
CA ILE A 132 15.03 -1.72 0.66
C ILE A 132 15.52 -3.18 0.65
N PRO A 133 15.50 -3.86 -0.50
CA PRO A 133 16.10 -5.19 -0.63
C PRO A 133 17.62 -5.14 -0.38
N MET A 134 18.14 -6.08 0.40
CA MET A 134 19.56 -6.24 0.72
C MET A 134 19.97 -7.71 0.60
N GLY A 135 20.07 -8.21 -0.63
CA GLY A 135 20.31 -9.63 -0.88
C GLY A 135 19.16 -10.48 -0.31
N ASP A 136 19.46 -11.31 0.70
CA ASP A 136 18.48 -12.14 1.40
C ASP A 136 17.79 -11.43 2.58
N ASP A 137 18.12 -10.15 2.81
CA ASP A 137 17.52 -9.35 3.88
C ASP A 137 16.75 -8.14 3.34
N VAL A 138 16.02 -7.47 4.24
CA VAL A 138 15.30 -6.23 3.98
C VAL A 138 15.70 -5.19 5.01
N ARG A 139 15.93 -3.96 4.56
CA ARG A 139 16.16 -2.81 5.43
C ARG A 139 15.02 -1.83 5.28
N ILE A 140 14.54 -1.32 6.41
CA ILE A 140 13.53 -0.28 6.44
C ILE A 140 14.24 1.07 6.38
N LYS A 141 13.87 1.90 5.40
CA LYS A 141 14.34 3.29 5.27
C LYS A 141 13.17 4.23 5.55
N ASN A 142 13.25 5.00 6.62
CA ASN A 142 12.28 6.05 6.89
C ASN A 142 12.40 7.19 5.86
N LEU A 143 11.29 7.52 5.20
CA LEU A 143 11.17 8.67 4.30
C LEU A 143 10.52 9.88 5.00
N TYR A 144 9.67 9.60 5.98
CA TYR A 144 9.00 10.61 6.79
C TYR A 144 8.61 10.02 8.15
N SER A 145 8.70 10.84 9.20
CA SER A 145 8.21 10.50 10.53
C SER A 145 7.66 11.74 11.22
N LEU A 146 6.51 11.59 11.87
CA LEU A 146 5.90 12.60 12.72
C LEU A 146 6.65 12.65 14.06
N PHE A 147 7.63 13.55 14.18
CA PHE A 147 8.41 13.73 15.41
C PHE A 147 7.71 14.63 16.46
N SER A 148 6.87 15.55 16.01
CA SER A 148 6.15 16.48 16.88
C SER A 148 4.82 16.91 16.26
N PHE A 149 3.90 17.45 17.06
CA PHE A 149 2.63 18.00 16.55
C PHE A 149 2.81 19.21 15.61
N LYS A 150 4.02 19.77 15.52
CA LYS A 150 4.36 20.86 14.58
C LYS A 150 4.92 20.35 13.26
N THR A 151 5.19 19.05 13.15
CA THR A 151 5.69 18.45 11.92
C THR A 151 4.61 18.51 10.84
N ARG A 152 4.93 19.13 9.70
CA ARG A 152 4.05 19.19 8.53
C ARG A 152 4.03 17.83 7.84
N GLU A 153 2.86 17.41 7.34
CA GLU A 153 2.77 16.24 6.45
C GLU A 153 3.64 16.42 5.21
N PRO A 154 4.32 15.35 4.74
CA PRO A 154 5.24 15.46 3.63
C PRO A 154 4.46 15.65 2.32
N SER A 155 5.02 16.43 1.39
CA SER A 155 4.47 16.46 0.04
C SER A 155 4.83 15.16 -0.71
N ALA A 156 4.05 14.82 -1.74
CA ALA A 156 4.39 13.69 -2.59
C ALA A 156 5.79 13.84 -3.22
N GLU A 157 6.14 15.07 -3.62
CA GLU A 157 7.45 15.41 -4.18
C GLU A 157 8.59 15.14 -3.19
N GLU A 158 8.44 15.54 -1.92
CA GLU A 158 9.42 15.28 -0.86
C GLU A 158 9.67 13.78 -0.68
N LEU A 159 8.60 12.97 -0.66
CA LEU A 159 8.71 11.51 -0.56
C LEU A 159 9.42 10.90 -1.77
N ILE A 160 9.08 11.36 -2.98
CA ILE A 160 9.67 10.87 -4.23
C ILE A 160 11.17 11.19 -4.31
N LEU A 161 11.56 12.42 -3.98
CA LEU A 161 12.96 12.85 -3.99
C LEU A 161 13.79 12.06 -2.97
N ASN A 162 13.21 11.75 -1.81
CA ASN A 162 13.87 11.00 -0.75
C ASN A 162 13.91 9.48 -0.96
N SER A 163 13.14 8.91 -1.89
CA SER A 163 13.15 7.46 -2.19
C SER A 163 14.54 6.97 -2.61
N SER A 164 14.99 5.83 -2.11
CA SER A 164 16.20 5.15 -2.57
C SER A 164 15.94 4.16 -3.71
N ARG A 165 14.69 3.73 -3.92
CA ARG A 165 14.33 2.77 -4.98
C ARG A 165 14.05 3.44 -6.32
N LEU A 166 13.68 4.72 -6.33
CA LEU A 166 13.51 5.48 -7.57
C LEU A 166 14.87 5.92 -8.13
N PRO A 167 15.18 5.64 -9.41
CA PRO A 167 16.35 6.22 -10.07
C PRO A 167 16.24 7.75 -10.15
N THR A 168 17.38 8.45 -10.09
CA THR A 168 17.42 9.93 -10.08
C THR A 168 16.62 10.57 -11.22
N TYR A 169 16.77 10.07 -12.45
CA TYR A 169 16.04 10.59 -13.61
C TYR A 169 14.51 10.39 -13.51
N VAL A 170 14.05 9.38 -12.77
CA VAL A 170 12.62 9.16 -12.53
C VAL A 170 12.10 10.17 -11.52
N LYS A 171 12.87 10.43 -10.46
CA LYS A 171 12.53 11.42 -9.45
C LYS A 171 12.35 12.80 -10.06
N GLU A 172 13.33 13.23 -10.86
CA GLU A 172 13.31 14.53 -11.55
C GLU A 172 12.07 14.66 -12.45
N ARG A 173 11.82 13.64 -13.29
CA ARG A 173 10.65 13.63 -14.18
C ARG A 173 9.32 13.70 -13.44
N ILE A 174 9.18 12.97 -12.33
CA ILE A 174 7.94 12.96 -11.56
C ILE A 174 7.78 14.29 -10.79
N ALA A 175 8.85 14.81 -10.20
CA ALA A 175 8.84 16.10 -9.51
C ALA A 175 8.36 17.21 -10.45
N THR A 176 8.95 17.32 -11.65
CA THR A 176 8.53 18.29 -12.67
C THR A 176 7.04 18.16 -13.02
N ALA A 177 6.56 16.93 -13.25
CA ALA A 177 5.15 16.69 -13.60
C ALA A 177 4.17 17.06 -12.46
N ILE A 178 4.59 16.94 -11.20
CA ILE A 178 3.78 17.34 -10.04
C ILE A 178 3.70 18.88 -9.95
N THR A 179 4.83 19.57 -10.14
CA THR A 179 4.88 21.05 -10.14
C THR A 179 4.02 21.65 -11.26
N GLU A 180 4.08 21.06 -12.47
CA GLU A 180 3.29 21.51 -13.62
C GLU A 180 1.78 21.38 -13.37
N ARG A 181 1.32 20.27 -12.76
CA ARG A 181 -0.10 20.08 -12.40
C ARG A 181 -0.56 20.99 -11.28
N GLY A 182 0.29 21.24 -10.28
CA GLY A 182 -0.03 22.19 -9.21
C GLY A 182 -0.18 23.64 -9.71
N SER A 183 0.44 23.97 -10.85
CA SER A 183 0.35 25.29 -11.46
C SER A 183 -0.91 25.49 -12.32
N SER A 184 -1.45 24.41 -12.91
CA SER A 184 -2.68 24.47 -13.72
C SER A 184 -3.97 24.58 -12.88
N ASP A 185 -3.98 24.01 -11.69
CA ASP A 185 -5.15 24.05 -10.78
C ASP A 185 -5.30 25.40 -10.05
N GLY A 186 -4.28 26.27 -10.12
CA GLY A 186 -4.30 27.63 -9.57
C GLY A 186 -4.71 28.74 -10.54
N ALA A 187 -4.98 28.42 -11.81
CA ALA A 187 -5.31 29.39 -12.87
C ALA A 187 -6.80 29.45 -13.22
N SER A 188 -7.65 28.71 -12.51
CA SER A 188 -9.11 28.78 -12.62
C SER A 188 -9.74 29.23 -11.30
N SER A 189 -9.66 30.53 -11.03
CA SER A 189 -10.48 31.25 -10.05
C SER A 189 -10.70 32.68 -10.51
#